data_AF-A0A0D2PDH5-F1
#
_entry.id   AF-A0A0D2PDH5-F1
#
_cell.length_a   1.000
_cell.length_b   1.000
_cell.length_c   1.000
_cell.angle_alpha   90.00
_cell.angle_beta   90.00
_cell.angle_gamma   90.00
#
_symmetry.space_group_name_H-M   'P 1'
#
loop_
_entity.id
_entity.type
_entity.pdbx_description
1 polymer ?
#
loop_
_entity_poly.entity_id
_entity_poly.type
_entity_poly.pdbx_seq_one_letter_code
_entity_poly.pdbx_strand_id
1 'polypeptide(L)'
;MELCDLLQTMKLDSQYDFRKPTEDVIHIDPSSQSITPPLSLQDDLMRDAANYHSDAMLENVTSQPSIESPKSTATSTSEEMLYGCAYLQAIQEQLREQGYPTTGGEYLDTIFTHREILFSYPARHVQCARALSDLAYTMEKRAWRADREADMEAVAAFRHEAWVIASQLAPQAS
;
A
#
# COMPACT_ATOMS: atom_id res chain seq x y z
N MET A 1 -32.35 -25.14 -18.17
CA MET A 1 -31.75 -24.04 -18.94
C MET A 1 -30.25 -24.21 -18.80
N GLU A 2 -29.61 -24.66 -19.88
CA GLU A 2 -28.17 -24.98 -19.93
C GLU A 2 -27.35 -23.69 -20.03
N LEU A 3 -26.17 -23.66 -19.40
CA LEU A 3 -25.25 -22.52 -19.37
C LEU A 3 -24.90 -22.01 -20.79
N CYS A 4 -24.92 -22.92 -21.77
CA CYS A 4 -24.67 -22.62 -23.18
C CYS A 4 -25.71 -21.68 -23.79
N ASP A 5 -26.98 -21.77 -23.39
CA ASP A 5 -28.05 -20.89 -23.91
C ASP A 5 -27.87 -19.45 -23.40
N LEU A 6 -27.35 -19.28 -22.17
CA LEU A 6 -27.11 -17.96 -21.59
C LEU A 6 -25.97 -17.23 -22.32
N LEU A 7 -24.89 -17.94 -22.65
CA LEU A 7 -23.75 -17.37 -23.39
C LEU A 7 -24.10 -16.96 -24.82
N GLN A 8 -25.06 -17.63 -25.47
CA GLN A 8 -25.52 -17.25 -26.81
C GLN A 8 -26.35 -15.97 -26.86
N THR A 9 -26.97 -15.56 -25.75
CA THR A 9 -27.73 -14.30 -25.69
C THR A 9 -26.86 -13.06 -25.50
N MET A 10 -25.57 -13.21 -25.14
CA MET A 10 -24.64 -12.10 -24.92
C MET A 10 -23.70 -11.82 -26.11
N LYS A 11 -24.17 -12.04 -27.35
CA LYS A 11 -23.52 -11.45 -28.52
C LYS A 11 -23.72 -9.93 -28.47
N LEU A 12 -22.75 -9.24 -27.89
CA LEU A 12 -22.62 -7.79 -27.98
C LEU A 12 -22.25 -7.44 -29.43
N ASP A 13 -23.21 -6.92 -30.18
CA ASP A 13 -22.95 -6.27 -31.46
C ASP A 13 -22.08 -5.03 -31.20
N SER A 14 -20.78 -5.18 -31.44
CA SER A 14 -19.79 -4.11 -31.39
C SER A 14 -20.00 -3.17 -32.59
N GLN A 15 -20.86 -2.16 -32.42
CA GLN A 15 -20.82 -0.94 -33.22
C GLN A 15 -20.20 0.18 -32.38
N TYR A 16 -18.87 0.16 -32.29
CA TYR A 16 -18.12 1.36 -31.93
C TYR A 16 -17.75 2.10 -33.20
N ASP A 17 -18.57 3.11 -33.50
CA ASP A 17 -18.39 4.06 -34.60
C ASP A 17 -17.20 4.98 -34.26
N PHE A 18 -16.04 4.73 -34.87
CA PHE A 18 -14.82 5.51 -34.70
C PHE A 18 -14.97 6.87 -35.43
N ARG A 19 -15.59 7.85 -34.78
CA ARG A 19 -15.57 9.25 -35.24
C ARG A 19 -14.22 9.88 -34.88
N LYS A 20 -13.39 10.12 -35.91
CA LYS A 20 -12.16 10.92 -35.83
C LYS A 20 -12.48 12.34 -35.33
N PRO A 21 -11.79 12.87 -34.30
CA PRO A 21 -11.84 14.29 -33.99
C PRO A 21 -11.00 15.06 -35.02
N THR A 22 -11.63 16.07 -35.60
CA THR A 22 -11.02 17.05 -36.51
C THR A 22 -10.00 17.92 -35.79
N GLU A 23 -8.90 18.18 -36.50
CA GLU A 23 -7.83 19.11 -36.14
C GLU A 23 -8.37 20.54 -36.05
N ASP A 24 -8.38 21.13 -34.86
CA ASP A 24 -8.49 22.58 -34.68
C ASP A 24 -7.11 23.13 -34.31
N VAL A 25 -6.51 23.78 -35.30
CA VAL A 25 -5.22 24.46 -35.27
C VAL A 25 -5.35 25.73 -34.44
N ILE A 26 -4.78 25.73 -33.23
CA ILE A 26 -4.56 26.96 -32.47
C ILE A 26 -3.29 27.63 -33.02
N HIS A 27 -3.49 28.71 -33.79
CA HIS A 27 -2.45 29.65 -34.16
C HIS A 27 -1.93 30.36 -32.89
N ILE A 28 -0.68 30.09 -32.52
CA ILE A 28 0.05 30.86 -31.50
C ILE A 28 1.05 31.76 -32.21
N ASP A 29 0.90 33.06 -31.98
CA ASP A 29 1.67 34.15 -32.54
C ASP A 29 3.09 34.22 -31.92
N PRO A 30 4.18 34.19 -32.70
CA PRO A 30 5.54 34.23 -32.18
C PRO A 30 6.07 35.68 -32.20
N SER A 31 5.80 36.45 -31.15
CA SER A 31 6.46 37.75 -30.95
C SER A 31 6.44 38.17 -29.48
N SER A 32 7.46 37.74 -28.72
CA SER A 32 8.14 38.54 -27.70
C SER A 32 9.36 37.79 -27.18
N GLN A 33 10.53 38.26 -27.61
CA GLN A 33 11.84 37.89 -27.09
C GLN A 33 12.06 38.58 -25.74
N SER A 34 12.67 37.89 -24.76
CA SER A 34 13.84 38.45 -24.07
C SER A 34 14.64 37.34 -23.38
N ILE A 35 15.83 37.15 -23.93
CA ILE A 35 16.97 36.40 -23.43
C ILE A 35 17.52 37.09 -22.17
N THR A 36 17.81 36.33 -21.09
CA THR A 36 19.10 36.32 -20.36
C THR A 36 19.07 35.33 -19.18
N PRO A 37 20.00 34.35 -19.11
CA PRO A 37 20.47 33.73 -17.86
C PRO A 37 21.65 34.56 -17.29
N PRO A 38 22.06 34.46 -16.00
CA PRO A 38 22.92 33.35 -15.56
C PRO A 38 22.90 32.94 -14.05
N LEU A 39 23.32 31.68 -13.82
CA LEU A 39 24.18 31.15 -12.73
C LEU A 39 23.81 31.34 -11.25
N SER A 40 23.65 30.22 -10.53
CA SER A 40 24.56 29.84 -9.44
C SER A 40 24.38 28.36 -9.10
N LEU A 41 25.37 27.57 -9.51
CA LEU A 41 25.56 26.17 -9.13
C LEU A 41 26.53 26.22 -7.94
N GLN A 42 26.01 26.08 -6.72
CA GLN A 42 26.85 25.85 -5.54
C GLN A 42 26.88 24.34 -5.27
N ASP A 43 27.97 23.72 -5.71
CA ASP A 43 28.53 22.49 -5.14
C ASP A 43 28.97 22.80 -3.70
N ASP A 44 28.14 22.45 -2.71
CA ASP A 44 28.55 22.44 -1.31
C ASP A 44 29.01 21.03 -0.91
N LEU A 45 30.33 20.88 -1.10
CA LEU A 45 31.31 20.02 -0.45
C LEU A 45 30.81 19.11 0.69
N MET A 46 31.11 17.81 0.50
CA MET A 46 31.25 16.78 1.52
C MET A 46 32.00 17.32 2.75
N ARG A 47 31.32 17.35 3.91
CA ARG A 47 31.98 17.54 5.20
C ARG A 47 31.96 16.21 5.96
N ASP A 48 33.04 15.46 5.78
CA ASP A 48 33.42 14.36 6.65
C ASP A 48 33.59 14.88 8.09
N ALA A 49 32.82 14.33 9.01
CA ALA A 49 33.14 14.36 10.42
C ALA A 49 32.75 13.02 11.04
N ALA A 50 33.64 12.05 10.84
CA ALA A 50 33.75 10.90 11.71
C ALA A 50 33.94 11.39 13.15
N ASN A 51 32.88 11.30 13.96
CA ASN A 51 33.00 11.43 15.40
C ASN A 51 32.67 10.09 16.04
N TYR A 52 33.66 9.20 15.93
CA TYR A 52 33.74 7.91 16.60
C TYR A 52 34.05 8.18 18.07
N HIS A 53 33.06 8.10 18.94
CA HIS A 53 33.27 8.06 20.39
C HIS A 53 32.82 6.70 20.92
N SER A 54 33.82 5.86 21.18
CA SER A 54 33.74 4.71 22.07
C SER A 54 33.72 5.20 23.51
N ASP A 55 32.85 4.58 24.31
CA ASP A 55 33.04 4.14 25.71
C ASP A 55 31.79 4.35 26.55
N ALA A 56 31.21 3.23 26.98
CA ALA A 56 30.74 3.06 28.35
C ALA A 56 30.41 1.57 28.55
N MET A 57 31.39 0.82 29.05
CA MET A 57 31.07 -0.36 29.85
C MET A 57 30.31 0.13 31.08
N LEU A 58 29.01 -0.18 31.14
CA LEU A 58 28.27 -0.17 32.38
C LEU A 58 28.03 -1.63 32.77
N GLU A 59 28.87 -2.13 33.66
CA GLU A 59 28.51 -3.30 34.45
C GLU A 59 27.29 -2.93 35.29
N ASN A 60 26.17 -3.64 35.07
CA ASN A 60 25.10 -3.66 36.06
C ASN A 60 24.68 -5.09 36.35
N VAL A 61 25.09 -5.50 37.53
CA VAL A 61 24.73 -6.71 38.26
C VAL A 61 23.22 -6.93 38.18
N THR A 62 22.79 -8.03 37.54
CA THR A 62 21.40 -8.48 37.62
C THR A 62 21.36 -9.78 38.40
N SER A 63 20.94 -9.67 39.67
CA SER A 63 20.56 -10.77 40.52
C SER A 63 19.47 -11.61 39.85
N GLN A 64 19.67 -12.93 39.80
CA GLN A 64 18.61 -13.89 39.54
C GLN A 64 17.54 -13.79 40.64
N PRO A 65 16.27 -13.95 40.25
CA PRO A 65 15.51 -15.03 40.85
C PRO A 65 14.88 -15.92 39.78
N SER A 66 15.16 -17.21 39.88
CA SER A 66 14.45 -18.28 39.19
C SER A 66 12.95 -18.18 39.49
N ILE A 67 12.16 -17.82 38.49
CA ILE A 67 10.75 -18.20 38.44
C ILE A 67 10.56 -19.02 37.19
N GLU A 68 10.39 -20.31 37.43
CA GLU A 68 10.03 -21.35 36.48
C GLU A 68 8.78 -20.91 35.72
N SER A 69 8.95 -20.48 34.47
CA SER A 69 7.81 -20.28 33.58
C SER A 69 7.43 -21.61 32.95
N PRO A 70 6.16 -22.04 33.06
CA PRO A 70 5.72 -23.31 32.49
C PRO A 70 5.86 -23.24 30.97
N LYS A 71 6.65 -24.17 30.44
CA LYS A 71 6.81 -24.47 29.02
C LYS A 71 5.47 -24.92 28.45
N SER A 72 4.63 -23.96 28.11
CA SER A 72 3.45 -24.19 27.28
C SER A 72 3.97 -24.50 25.88
N THR A 73 4.15 -25.79 25.64
CA THR A 73 4.35 -26.35 24.30
C THR A 73 3.01 -26.26 23.59
N ALA A 74 2.65 -25.06 23.14
CA ALA A 74 1.58 -24.88 22.19
C ALA A 74 2.17 -25.11 20.80
N THR A 75 2.18 -26.36 20.37
CA THR A 75 2.20 -26.68 18.93
C THR A 75 0.82 -26.31 18.39
N SER A 76 0.52 -25.01 18.33
CA SER A 76 -0.56 -24.50 17.50
C SER A 76 0.04 -24.34 16.12
N THR A 77 -0.44 -25.11 15.14
CA THR A 77 -0.46 -24.67 13.75
C THR A 77 -1.01 -23.24 13.75
N SER A 78 -0.12 -22.25 13.68
CA SER A 78 -0.46 -20.84 13.73
C SER A 78 -1.19 -20.53 12.43
N GLU A 79 -2.50 -20.78 12.38
CA GLU A 79 -3.35 -20.13 11.40
C GLU A 79 -3.14 -18.62 11.61
N GLU A 80 -2.39 -18.00 10.71
CA GLU A 80 -2.10 -16.57 10.79
C GLU A 80 -3.43 -15.82 10.76
N MET A 81 -3.84 -15.35 11.94
CA MET A 81 -5.12 -14.69 12.14
C MET A 81 -5.24 -13.49 11.18
N LEU A 82 -6.15 -13.61 10.22
CA LEU A 82 -6.49 -12.57 9.26
C LEU A 82 -7.40 -11.52 9.90
N TYR A 83 -7.16 -10.25 9.59
CA TYR A 83 -7.92 -9.12 10.16
C TYR A 83 -8.64 -8.34 9.06
N GLY A 84 -9.61 -7.52 9.46
CA GLY A 84 -10.34 -6.65 8.54
C GLY A 84 -11.56 -7.29 7.91
N CYS A 85 -12.12 -6.64 6.90
CA CYS A 85 -13.28 -7.15 6.17
C CYS A 85 -12.89 -8.32 5.26
N ALA A 86 -13.87 -9.15 4.87
CA ALA A 86 -13.64 -10.34 4.05
C ALA A 86 -12.83 -10.05 2.77
N TYR A 87 -13.01 -8.86 2.18
CA TYR A 87 -12.23 -8.42 1.05
C TYR A 87 -10.73 -8.28 1.38
N LEU A 88 -10.37 -7.56 2.46
CA LEU A 88 -8.97 -7.43 2.86
C LEU A 88 -8.36 -8.76 3.33
N GLN A 89 -9.14 -9.64 3.94
CA GLN A 89 -8.70 -10.98 4.29
C GLN A 89 -8.32 -11.79 3.04
N ALA A 90 -9.09 -11.67 1.95
CA ALA A 90 -8.75 -12.31 0.67
C ALA A 90 -7.47 -11.73 0.06
N ILE A 91 -7.25 -10.42 0.15
CA ILE A 91 -6.01 -9.77 -0.31
C ILE A 91 -4.80 -10.22 0.52
N GLN A 92 -4.95 -10.34 1.83
CA GLN A 92 -3.91 -10.87 2.71
C GLN A 92 -3.52 -12.30 2.32
N GLU A 93 -4.50 -13.16 2.00
CA GLU A 93 -4.22 -14.51 1.52
C GLU A 93 -3.50 -14.52 0.16
N GLN A 94 -3.97 -13.72 -0.79
CA GLN A 94 -3.30 -13.57 -2.09
C GLN A 94 -1.84 -13.10 -1.93
N LEU A 95 -1.59 -12.19 -1.01
CA LEU A 95 -0.25 -11.69 -0.70
C LEU A 95 0.68 -12.80 -0.19
N ARG A 96 0.16 -13.73 0.63
CA ARG A 96 0.92 -14.86 1.18
C ARG A 96 1.17 -15.96 0.15
N GLU A 97 0.12 -16.39 -0.56
CA GLU A 97 0.18 -17.59 -1.40
C GLU A 97 0.74 -17.33 -2.80
N GLN A 98 0.29 -16.25 -3.44
CA GLN A 98 0.52 -16.02 -4.88
C GLN A 98 1.56 -14.94 -5.13
N GLY A 99 1.82 -14.09 -4.12
CA GLY A 99 2.66 -12.92 -4.26
C GLY A 99 1.90 -11.81 -4.99
N TYR A 100 1.42 -10.85 -4.22
CA TYR A 100 0.66 -9.71 -4.73
C TYR A 100 1.53 -8.78 -5.61
N PRO A 101 1.24 -8.59 -6.91
CA PRO A 101 1.97 -7.67 -7.78
C PRO A 101 1.63 -6.21 -7.45
N THR A 102 2.55 -5.29 -7.73
CA THR A 102 2.32 -3.85 -7.56
C THR A 102 2.64 -3.01 -8.79
N THR A 103 3.24 -3.62 -9.81
CA THR A 103 3.70 -2.90 -11.01
C THR A 103 2.55 -2.35 -11.87
N GLY A 104 1.35 -2.92 -11.77
CA GLY A 104 0.16 -2.47 -12.48
C GLY A 104 -0.71 -1.51 -11.67
N GLY A 105 -0.33 -1.15 -10.44
CA GLY A 105 -1.17 -0.33 -9.56
C GLY A 105 -2.31 -1.11 -8.90
N GLU A 106 -2.21 -2.44 -8.79
CA GLU A 106 -3.25 -3.32 -8.23
C GLU A 106 -3.64 -2.94 -6.79
N TYR A 107 -2.69 -2.35 -6.05
CA TYR A 107 -2.93 -1.81 -4.71
C TYR A 107 -3.93 -0.64 -4.71
N LEU A 108 -4.00 0.15 -5.78
CA LEU A 108 -4.99 1.22 -5.92
C LEU A 108 -6.40 0.65 -6.09
N ASP A 109 -6.56 -0.38 -6.92
CA ASP A 109 -7.84 -1.08 -7.08
C ASP A 109 -8.30 -1.66 -5.75
N THR A 110 -7.36 -2.18 -4.95
CA THR A 110 -7.64 -2.66 -3.60
C THR A 110 -8.12 -1.55 -2.68
N ILE A 111 -7.47 -0.38 -2.70
CA ILE A 111 -7.86 0.76 -1.88
C ILE A 111 -9.24 1.28 -2.31
N PHE A 112 -9.49 1.45 -3.61
CA PHE A 112 -10.77 1.97 -4.10
C PHE A 112 -11.92 0.99 -3.84
N THR A 113 -11.73 -0.30 -4.12
CA THR A 113 -12.74 -1.33 -3.84
C THR A 113 -13.02 -1.41 -2.33
N HIS A 114 -11.98 -1.38 -1.50
CA HIS A 114 -12.15 -1.35 -0.05
C HIS A 114 -12.98 -0.14 0.40
N ARG A 115 -12.71 1.06 -0.14
CA ARG A 115 -13.47 2.28 0.18
C ARG A 115 -14.94 2.15 -0.20
N GLU A 116 -15.26 1.62 -1.38
CA GLU A 116 -16.65 1.41 -1.82
C GLU A 116 -17.42 0.48 -0.87
N ILE A 117 -16.78 -0.62 -0.45
CA ILE A 117 -17.35 -1.57 0.51
C ILE A 117 -17.51 -0.92 1.90
N LEU A 118 -16.52 -0.14 2.33
CA LEU A 118 -16.54 0.62 3.58
C LEU A 118 -17.72 1.59 3.62
N PHE A 119 -17.92 2.39 2.57
CA PHE A 119 -19.02 3.35 2.49
C PHE A 119 -20.39 2.66 2.51
N SER A 120 -20.48 1.47 1.92
CA SER A 120 -21.72 0.68 1.91
C SER A 120 -22.06 0.13 3.30
N TYR A 121 -21.06 -0.28 4.10
CA TYR A 121 -21.31 -0.81 5.43
C TYR A 121 -20.16 -0.57 6.45
N PRO A 122 -20.07 0.64 7.05
CA PRO A 122 -18.95 1.03 7.90
C PRO A 122 -18.76 0.16 9.15
N ALA A 123 -19.85 -0.36 9.72
CA ALA A 123 -19.83 -1.13 10.98
C ALA A 123 -19.00 -2.43 10.92
N ARG A 124 -18.73 -2.97 9.72
CA ARG A 124 -17.89 -4.18 9.54
C ARG A 124 -16.40 -3.89 9.38
N HIS A 125 -15.98 -2.63 9.45
CA HIS A 125 -14.61 -2.23 9.08
C HIS A 125 -13.74 -1.80 10.27
N VAL A 126 -14.14 -2.11 11.50
CA VAL A 126 -13.41 -1.75 12.73
C VAL A 126 -11.96 -2.28 12.75
N GLN A 127 -11.72 -3.43 12.11
CA GLN A 127 -10.39 -4.05 12.04
C GLN A 127 -9.65 -3.75 10.73
N CYS A 128 -10.22 -2.99 9.79
CA CYS A 128 -9.59 -2.74 8.49
C CYS A 128 -8.34 -1.88 8.60
N ALA A 129 -8.28 -0.93 9.54
CA ALA A 129 -7.07 -0.15 9.80
C ALA A 129 -5.89 -1.04 10.18
N ARG A 130 -6.12 -2.07 11.00
CA ARG A 130 -5.09 -3.07 11.36
C ARG A 130 -4.70 -3.90 10.15
N ALA A 131 -5.68 -4.43 9.41
CA ALA A 131 -5.43 -5.26 8.23
C ALA A 131 -4.57 -4.56 7.17
N LEU A 132 -4.85 -3.28 6.89
CA LEU A 132 -4.08 -2.46 5.95
C LEU A 132 -2.67 -2.17 6.47
N SER A 133 -2.52 -1.97 7.78
CA SER A 133 -1.19 -1.82 8.41
C SER A 133 -0.37 -3.10 8.28
N ASP A 134 -1.01 -4.27 8.46
CA ASP A 134 -0.37 -5.58 8.32
C ASP A 134 0.00 -5.87 6.85
N LEU A 135 -0.84 -5.48 5.89
CA LEU A 135 -0.52 -5.52 4.45
C LEU A 135 0.72 -4.68 4.15
N ALA A 136 0.73 -3.41 4.58
CA ALA A 136 1.87 -2.51 4.38
C ALA A 136 3.15 -3.09 5.01
N TYR A 137 3.08 -3.61 6.24
CA TYR A 137 4.23 -4.23 6.90
C TYR A 137 4.75 -5.45 6.16
N THR A 138 3.85 -6.27 5.63
CA THR A 138 4.22 -7.48 4.87
C THR A 138 4.90 -7.10 3.57
N MET A 139 4.41 -6.07 2.86
CA MET A 139 4.99 -5.56 1.62
C MET A 139 6.37 -4.91 1.85
N GLU A 140 6.52 -4.11 2.90
CA GLU A 140 7.78 -3.44 3.27
C GLU A 140 8.92 -4.44 3.51
N LYS A 141 8.60 -5.67 3.96
CA LYS A 141 9.57 -6.73 4.20
C LYS A 141 9.94 -7.56 2.97
N ARG A 142 9.25 -7.38 1.85
CA ARG A 142 9.48 -8.22 0.67
C ARG A 142 10.81 -7.86 0.03
N ALA A 143 11.52 -8.88 -0.42
CA ALA A 143 12.68 -8.68 -1.28
C ALA A 143 12.23 -8.06 -2.61
N TRP A 144 13.08 -7.17 -3.13
CA TRP A 144 12.85 -6.51 -4.42
C TRP A 144 12.69 -7.55 -5.54
N ARG A 145 11.70 -7.31 -6.41
CA ARG A 145 11.48 -8.03 -7.67
C ARG A 145 10.87 -7.08 -8.70
N ALA A 146 11.07 -7.36 -9.98
CA ALA A 146 10.56 -6.52 -11.06
C ALA A 146 9.03 -6.35 -11.08
N ASP A 147 8.26 -7.35 -10.60
CA ASP A 147 6.80 -7.30 -10.46
C ASP A 147 6.33 -6.50 -9.23
N ARG A 148 7.28 -5.97 -8.44
CA ARG A 148 7.09 -5.34 -7.12
C ARG A 148 7.74 -3.97 -7.02
N GLU A 149 7.99 -3.32 -8.16
CA GLU A 149 8.70 -2.03 -8.19
C GLU A 149 7.97 -0.94 -7.40
N ALA A 150 6.63 -0.98 -7.35
CA ALA A 150 5.81 -0.01 -6.64
C ALA A 150 5.49 -0.43 -5.18
N ASP A 151 6.20 -1.38 -4.59
CA ASP A 151 5.94 -1.82 -3.21
C ASP A 151 6.01 -0.67 -2.20
N MET A 152 6.97 0.24 -2.34
CA MET A 152 7.10 1.39 -1.43
C MET A 152 5.93 2.38 -1.57
N GLU A 153 5.42 2.58 -2.78
CA GLU A 153 4.23 3.41 -3.03
C GLU A 153 2.98 2.76 -2.43
N ALA A 154 2.83 1.44 -2.62
CA ALA A 154 1.74 0.66 -2.04
C ALA A 154 1.78 0.69 -0.50
N VAL A 155 2.96 0.53 0.10
CA VAL A 155 3.16 0.63 1.56
C VAL A 155 2.70 1.99 2.09
N ALA A 156 3.11 3.08 1.43
CA ALA A 156 2.69 4.42 1.82
C ALA A 156 1.17 4.60 1.68
N ALA A 157 0.59 4.13 0.58
CA ALA A 157 -0.84 4.21 0.32
C ALA A 157 -1.68 3.41 1.35
N PHE A 158 -1.28 2.19 1.67
CA PHE A 158 -1.96 1.36 2.67
C PHE A 158 -1.84 1.93 4.09
N ARG A 159 -0.68 2.47 4.47
CA ARG A 159 -0.50 3.17 5.76
C ARG A 159 -1.40 4.40 5.86
N HIS A 160 -1.46 5.19 4.80
CA HIS A 160 -2.35 6.35 4.74
C HIS A 160 -3.81 5.94 4.88
N GLU A 161 -4.24 4.91 4.14
CA GLU A 161 -5.61 4.39 4.23
C GLU A 161 -5.96 3.86 5.62
N ALA A 162 -5.03 3.14 6.26
CA ALA A 162 -5.20 2.68 7.64
C ALA A 162 -5.46 3.85 8.60
N TRP A 163 -4.69 4.94 8.46
CA TRP A 163 -4.86 6.14 9.28
C TRP A 163 -6.20 6.83 9.03
N VAL A 164 -6.63 6.94 7.76
CA VAL A 164 -7.92 7.53 7.39
C VAL A 164 -9.07 6.77 8.07
N ILE A 165 -9.07 5.44 7.98
CA ILE A 165 -10.12 4.60 8.59
C ILE A 165 -10.09 4.73 10.12
N ALA A 166 -8.91 4.66 10.73
CA ALA A 166 -8.78 4.79 12.18
C ALA A 166 -9.33 6.13 12.67
N SER A 167 -9.11 7.21 11.91
CA SER A 167 -9.61 8.53 12.23
C SER A 167 -11.12 8.66 12.04
N GLN A 168 -11.69 7.99 11.03
CA GLN A 168 -13.14 8.00 10.76
C GLN A 168 -13.94 7.15 11.75
N LEU A 169 -13.38 6.03 12.22
CA LEU A 169 -14.07 5.07 13.09
C LEU A 169 -13.73 5.25 14.58
N ALA A 170 -12.79 6.15 14.91
CA ALA A 170 -12.51 6.48 16.31
C ALA A 170 -13.79 7.00 16.99
N PRO A 171 -14.12 6.51 18.20
CA PRO A 171 -15.22 7.07 18.96
C PRO A 171 -14.91 8.55 19.23
N GLN A 172 -15.76 9.45 18.71
CA GLN A 172 -15.69 10.86 19.06
C GLN A 172 -15.95 10.94 20.57
N ALA A 173 -14.95 11.36 21.34
CA ALA A 173 -15.13 11.60 22.77
C ALA A 173 -16.06 12.81 22.95
N SER A 174 -17.35 12.53 23.14
CA SER A 174 -18.40 13.51 23.46
C SER A 174 -18.75 13.47 24.93
#